data_AF-A0AA91I6Z1-F1
#
_entry.id   AF-A0AA91I6Z1-F1
#
_cell.length_a   1.000
_cell.length_b   1.000
_cell.length_c   1.000
_cell.angle_alpha   90.00
_cell.angle_beta   90.00
_cell.angle_gamma   90.00
#
_symmetry.space_group_name_H-M   'P 1'
#
loop_
_entity.id
_entity.type
_entity.pdbx_description
1 polymer ?
#
loop_
_entity_poly.entity_id
_entity_poly.type
_entity_poly.pdbx_seq_one_letter_code
_entity_poly.pdbx_strand_id
1 'polypeptide(L)'
;MIGMVADIAYRMATLNPQLEADVIKQTEGIVLIDEIDLHLHPKWQREVVGRLLTTFPKVQFVASSHSPFIIQSLYGREDCLLWDLEKACPVNIESESIEDIAEDQQHVDMPQKSKRYLDMMAAAEAYYRRLHQVNDETDQELLQLRSRFDELSIPFSDDPAFAAQLKFERDSVLATKNK
;
A
#
# COMPACT_ATOMS: atom_id res chain seq x y z
N MET A 1 -12.47 8.51 17.63
CA MET A 1 -11.52 9.63 17.41
C MET A 1 -11.97 10.98 17.99
N ILE A 2 -13.11 11.56 17.62
CA ILE A 2 -13.52 12.90 18.14
C ILE A 2 -13.55 12.92 19.68
N GLY A 3 -14.10 11.87 20.31
CA GLY A 3 -14.10 11.75 21.77
C GLY A 3 -12.70 11.71 22.39
N MET A 4 -11.74 11.02 21.76
CA MET A 4 -10.35 10.94 22.24
C MET A 4 -9.67 12.31 22.19
N VAL A 5 -9.79 13.02 21.05
CA VAL A 5 -9.21 14.36 20.90
C VAL A 5 -9.85 15.35 21.86
N ALA A 6 -11.17 15.27 22.05
CA ALA A 6 -11.89 16.10 23.02
C ALA A 6 -11.45 15.82 24.45
N ASP A 7 -11.25 14.55 24.83
CA ASP A 7 -10.76 14.17 26.17
C ASP A 7 -9.35 14.71 26.43
N ILE A 8 -8.44 14.58 25.45
CA ILE A 8 -7.09 15.16 25.54
C ILE A 8 -7.17 16.68 25.75
N ALA A 9 -7.91 17.39 24.88
CA ALA A 9 -8.04 18.84 24.98
C ALA A 9 -8.69 19.29 26.30
N TYR A 10 -9.72 18.56 26.77
CA TYR A 10 -10.39 18.85 28.03
C TYR A 10 -9.45 18.68 29.22
N ARG A 11 -8.68 17.59 29.27
CA ARG A 11 -7.68 17.37 30.33
C ARG A 11 -6.59 18.44 30.30
N MET A 12 -6.11 18.82 29.13
CA MET A 12 -5.12 19.91 28.99
C MET A 12 -5.65 21.23 29.54
N ALA A 13 -6.89 21.60 29.20
CA ALA A 13 -7.51 22.83 29.67
C ALA A 13 -7.76 22.82 31.19
N THR A 14 -8.14 21.66 31.73
CA THR A 14 -8.41 21.50 33.17
C THR A 14 -7.13 21.54 34.00
N LEU A 15 -6.05 20.95 33.49
CA LEU A 15 -4.77 20.86 34.20
C LEU A 15 -3.88 22.09 34.03
N ASN A 16 -4.07 22.86 32.95
CA ASN A 16 -3.25 24.04 32.64
C ASN A 16 -4.08 25.31 32.43
N PRO A 17 -4.92 25.73 33.40
CA PRO A 17 -5.76 26.91 33.24
C PRO A 17 -4.95 28.18 32.99
N GLN A 18 -3.69 28.25 33.43
CA GLN A 18 -2.78 29.37 33.23
C GLN A 18 -2.38 29.61 31.77
N LEU A 19 -2.58 28.64 30.88
CA LEU A 19 -2.24 28.77 29.46
C LEU A 19 -3.40 29.35 28.62
N GLU A 20 -4.59 29.51 29.21
CA GLU A 20 -5.78 30.11 28.61
C GLU A 20 -6.04 29.64 27.16
N ALA A 21 -6.03 30.56 26.18
CA ALA A 21 -6.29 30.26 24.79
C ALA A 21 -5.18 29.43 24.11
N ASP A 22 -3.98 29.39 24.69
CA ASP A 22 -2.82 28.70 24.14
C ASP A 22 -2.60 27.30 24.74
N VAL A 23 -3.51 26.83 25.62
CA VAL A 23 -3.48 25.50 26.25
C VAL A 23 -3.06 24.41 25.27
N ILE A 24 -3.72 24.32 24.11
CA ILE A 24 -3.50 23.22 23.15
C ILE A 24 -2.10 23.26 22.55
N LYS A 25 -1.54 24.46 22.34
CA LYS A 25 -0.25 24.65 21.67
C LYS A 25 0.92 24.61 22.64
N GLN A 26 0.70 24.98 23.89
CA GLN A 26 1.76 25.15 24.89
C GLN A 26 1.82 24.02 25.92
N THR A 27 0.79 23.18 26.03
CA THR A 27 0.82 22.05 26.96
C THR A 27 1.82 20.99 26.48
N GLU A 28 2.81 20.72 27.30
CA GLU A 28 3.76 19.63 27.13
C GLU A 28 3.22 18.36 27.79
N GLY A 29 3.45 17.20 27.18
CA GLY A 29 2.99 15.94 27.73
C GLY A 29 3.27 14.75 26.83
N ILE A 30 3.05 13.56 27.40
CA ILE A 30 3.13 12.29 26.67
C ILE A 30 1.74 11.67 26.67
N VAL A 31 1.27 11.29 25.48
CA VAL A 31 -0.02 10.61 25.29
C VAL A 31 0.23 9.23 24.71
N LEU A 32 -0.26 8.21 25.42
CA LEU A 32 -0.26 6.82 24.99
C LEU A 32 -1.62 6.52 24.33
N ILE A 33 -1.60 6.03 23.10
CA ILE A 33 -2.81 5.65 22.37
C ILE A 33 -2.68 4.19 21.96
N ASP A 34 -3.60 3.37 22.41
CA ASP A 34 -3.72 2.02 21.88
C ASP A 34 -4.64 2.03 20.65
N GLU A 35 -4.24 1.31 19.59
CA GLU A 35 -4.98 1.16 18.33
C GLU A 35 -5.49 2.50 17.78
N ILE A 36 -4.58 3.40 17.42
CA ILE A 36 -4.94 4.75 16.92
C ILE A 36 -5.85 4.72 15.70
N ASP A 37 -5.83 3.60 14.96
CA ASP A 37 -6.61 3.36 13.75
C ASP A 37 -8.01 2.77 13.99
N LEU A 38 -8.36 2.44 15.23
CA LEU A 38 -9.62 1.77 15.57
C LEU A 38 -10.85 2.60 15.17
N HIS A 39 -11.76 1.97 14.43
CA HIS A 39 -12.98 2.57 13.86
C HIS A 39 -12.75 3.78 12.93
N LEU A 40 -11.55 3.95 12.40
CA LEU A 40 -11.26 5.00 11.40
C LEU A 40 -11.47 4.50 9.98
N HIS A 41 -12.08 5.34 9.17
CA HIS A 41 -12.07 5.13 7.72
C HIS A 41 -10.61 5.21 7.20
N PRO A 42 -10.18 4.38 6.23
CA PRO A 42 -8.80 4.36 5.72
C PRO A 42 -8.26 5.74 5.30
N LYS A 43 -9.12 6.56 4.72
CA LYS A 43 -8.79 7.97 4.38
C LYS A 43 -8.29 8.76 5.59
N TRP A 44 -8.93 8.60 6.75
CA TRP A 44 -8.56 9.31 7.97
C TRP A 44 -7.35 8.68 8.66
N GLN A 45 -7.14 7.37 8.50
CA GLN A 45 -5.92 6.71 8.98
C GLN A 45 -4.67 7.35 8.33
N ARG A 46 -4.71 7.68 7.03
CA ARG A 46 -3.59 8.38 6.37
C ARG A 46 -3.33 9.80 6.89
N GLU A 47 -4.31 10.46 7.49
CA GLU A 47 -4.21 11.86 7.89
C GLU A 47 -4.06 12.06 9.42
N VAL A 48 -4.37 11.04 10.23
CA VAL A 48 -4.52 11.20 11.69
C VAL A 48 -3.23 11.63 12.37
N VAL A 49 -2.11 10.99 12.03
CA VAL A 49 -0.81 11.27 12.68
C VAL A 49 -0.40 12.72 12.44
N GLY A 50 -0.42 13.16 11.17
CA GLY A 50 -0.11 14.54 10.82
C GLY A 50 -1.05 15.56 11.48
N ARG A 51 -2.34 15.24 11.60
CA ARG A 51 -3.32 16.11 12.27
C ARG A 51 -3.06 16.22 13.77
N LEU A 52 -2.71 15.12 14.44
CA LEU A 52 -2.40 15.13 15.88
C LEU A 52 -1.15 15.94 16.18
N LEU A 53 -0.07 15.73 15.43
CA LEU A 53 1.19 16.46 15.58
C LEU A 53 1.01 17.97 15.30
N THR A 54 0.19 18.32 14.30
CA THR A 54 -0.12 19.73 14.01
C THR A 54 -0.99 20.37 15.09
N THR A 55 -1.93 19.62 15.67
CA THR A 55 -2.87 20.13 16.68
C THR A 55 -2.18 20.31 18.02
N PHE A 56 -1.35 19.34 18.44
CA PHE A 56 -0.67 19.31 19.73
C PHE A 56 0.87 19.30 19.53
N PRO A 57 1.47 20.43 19.12
CA PRO A 57 2.86 20.47 18.67
C PRO A 57 3.90 20.17 19.77
N LYS A 58 3.50 20.30 21.04
CA LYS A 58 4.36 20.04 22.20
C LYS A 58 4.11 18.71 22.90
N VAL A 59 3.28 17.86 22.31
CA VAL A 59 2.94 16.56 22.86
C VAL A 59 3.66 15.46 22.12
N GLN A 60 4.30 14.57 22.87
CA GLN A 60 4.82 13.32 22.33
C GLN A 60 3.72 12.27 22.32
N PHE A 61 3.42 11.73 21.15
CA PHE A 61 2.49 10.62 20.98
C PHE A 61 3.26 9.30 20.89
N VAL A 62 2.83 8.30 21.66
CA VAL A 62 3.25 6.90 21.49
C VAL A 62 1.98 6.12 21.19
N ALA A 63 1.89 5.59 19.98
CA ALA A 63 0.70 4.94 19.50
C ALA A 63 1.01 3.54 18.94
N SER A 64 0.11 2.59 19.19
CA SER A 64 0.10 1.29 18.49
C SER A 64 -0.87 1.35 17.30
N SER A 65 -0.59 0.57 16.26
CA SER A 65 -1.47 0.43 15.11
C SER A 65 -1.23 -0.89 14.38
N HIS A 66 -2.30 -1.47 13.85
CA HIS A 66 -2.25 -2.57 12.88
C HIS A 66 -2.62 -2.09 11.47
N SER A 67 -2.77 -0.79 11.23
CA SER A 67 -3.16 -0.28 9.92
C SER A 67 -1.92 0.03 9.05
N PRO A 68 -1.78 -0.61 7.87
CA PRO A 68 -0.71 -0.27 6.93
C PRO A 68 -0.86 1.17 6.39
N PHE A 69 -2.06 1.75 6.46
CA PHE A 69 -2.29 3.15 6.09
C PHE A 69 -1.66 4.14 7.06
N ILE A 70 -1.55 3.77 8.35
CA ILE A 70 -0.83 4.58 9.35
C ILE A 70 0.65 4.50 9.09
N ILE A 71 1.20 3.30 8.87
CA ILE A 71 2.62 3.09 8.55
C ILE A 71 3.02 3.90 7.33
N GLN A 72 2.24 3.81 6.24
CA GLN A 72 2.44 4.60 5.03
C GLN A 72 2.37 6.11 5.27
N SER A 73 1.55 6.58 6.22
CA SER A 73 1.46 8.01 6.55
C SER A 73 2.73 8.59 7.19
N LEU A 74 3.61 7.71 7.69
CA LEU A 74 4.89 8.10 8.29
C LEU A 74 5.98 8.32 7.22
N TYR A 75 5.76 7.94 5.97
CA TYR A 75 6.77 8.02 4.92
C TYR A 75 7.26 9.45 4.68
N GLY A 76 8.59 9.61 4.71
CA GLY A 76 9.25 10.91 4.57
C GLY A 76 9.12 11.83 5.78
N ARG A 77 8.64 11.33 6.93
CA ARG A 77 8.60 12.07 8.18
C ARG A 77 9.83 11.79 9.03
N GLU A 78 10.60 12.83 9.33
CA GLU A 78 11.76 12.75 10.22
C GLU A 78 11.38 12.90 11.71
N ASP A 79 10.15 13.35 11.99
CA ASP A 79 9.63 13.58 13.34
C ASP A 79 8.95 12.34 13.96
N CYS A 80 8.97 11.21 13.26
CA CYS A 80 8.30 9.98 13.65
C CYS A 80 9.28 8.80 13.68
N LEU A 81 9.05 7.86 14.59
CA LEU A 81 9.79 6.60 14.68
C LEU A 81 8.80 5.44 14.58
N LEU A 82 9.12 4.46 13.74
CA LEU A 82 8.37 3.22 13.64
C LEU A 82 9.13 2.12 14.41
N TRP A 83 8.41 1.39 15.25
CA TRP A 83 8.97 0.33 16.07
C TRP A 83 8.16 -0.95 15.92
N ASP A 84 8.82 -2.03 15.55
CA ASP A 84 8.22 -3.36 15.50
C ASP A 84 8.23 -3.95 16.92
N LEU A 85 7.03 -4.18 17.48
CA LEU A 85 6.87 -4.72 18.83
C LEU A 85 7.20 -6.22 18.91
N GLU A 86 7.06 -6.97 17.83
CA GLU A 86 7.35 -8.41 17.81
C GLU A 86 8.85 -8.66 17.72
N LYS A 87 9.54 -7.93 16.83
CA LYS A 87 10.99 -8.03 16.64
C LYS A 87 11.79 -7.18 17.63
N ALA A 88 11.12 -6.29 18.37
CA ALA A 88 11.72 -5.36 19.31
C ALA A 88 12.85 -4.51 18.68
N CYS A 89 12.64 -4.03 17.45
CA CYS A 89 13.62 -3.25 16.70
C CYS A 89 12.99 -2.04 15.99
N PRO A 90 13.77 -0.97 15.74
CA PRO A 90 13.31 0.14 14.91
C PRO A 90 13.19 -0.32 13.45
N VAL A 91 12.18 0.20 12.76
CA VAL A 91 11.92 -0.07 11.36
C VAL A 91 12.25 1.19 10.55
N ASN A 92 12.97 1.01 9.44
CA ASN A 92 13.20 2.11 8.51
C ASN A 92 11.91 2.45 7.78
N ILE A 93 11.58 3.73 7.78
CA ILE A 93 10.41 4.27 7.11
C ILE A 93 10.76 4.45 5.62
N GLU A 94 10.74 3.37 4.86
CA GLU A 94 10.97 3.36 3.41
C GLU A 94 9.64 3.45 2.66
N SER A 95 9.66 3.93 1.41
CA SER A 95 8.45 4.04 0.59
C SER A 95 8.02 2.67 0.06
N GLU A 96 7.50 1.81 0.94
CA GLU A 96 6.98 0.48 0.61
C GLU A 96 5.50 0.54 0.18
N SER A 97 5.03 -0.37 -0.67
CA SER A 97 3.60 -0.46 -0.99
C SER A 97 2.79 -0.94 0.23
N ILE A 98 1.45 -0.84 0.18
CA ILE A 98 0.60 -1.33 1.30
C ILE A 98 0.73 -2.84 1.44
N GLU A 99 0.90 -3.51 0.31
CA GLU A 99 1.10 -4.95 0.19
C GLU A 99 2.44 -5.36 0.82
N ASP A 100 3.52 -4.64 0.50
CA ASP A 100 4.84 -4.88 1.08
C ASP A 100 4.84 -4.65 2.60
N ILE A 101 4.19 -3.57 3.09
CA ILE A 101 4.04 -3.32 4.53
C ILE A 101 3.34 -4.50 5.21
N ALA A 102 2.23 -4.98 4.64
CA ALA A 102 1.44 -6.05 5.23
C ALA A 102 2.27 -7.35 5.34
N GLU A 103 3.08 -7.66 4.33
CA GLU A 103 3.91 -8.87 4.28
C GLU A 103 5.16 -8.74 5.17
N ASP A 104 5.96 -7.69 4.98
CA ASP A 104 7.28 -7.54 5.59
C ASP A 104 7.22 -7.04 7.04
N GLN A 105 6.32 -6.09 7.30
CA GLN A 105 6.18 -5.42 8.60
C GLN A 105 5.12 -6.09 9.48
N GLN A 106 4.00 -6.52 8.89
CA GLN A 106 2.86 -7.06 9.66
C GLN A 106 2.78 -8.59 9.62
N HIS A 107 3.72 -9.25 8.92
CA HIS A 107 3.83 -10.71 8.80
C HIS A 107 2.52 -11.38 8.35
N VAL A 108 1.73 -10.65 7.56
CA VAL A 108 0.53 -11.17 6.93
C VAL A 108 0.94 -11.85 5.64
N ASP A 109 0.86 -13.18 5.59
CA ASP A 109 1.02 -13.94 4.35
C ASP A 109 -0.05 -13.49 3.35
N MET A 110 0.34 -12.59 2.47
CA MET A 110 -0.46 -12.15 1.34
C MET A 110 -0.09 -13.08 0.18
N PRO A 111 -0.91 -14.07 -0.21
CA PRO A 111 -0.71 -14.77 -1.47
C PRO A 111 -0.85 -13.72 -2.58
N GLN A 112 0.29 -13.14 -2.98
CA GLN A 112 0.45 -11.82 -3.64
C GLN A 112 -0.31 -11.65 -4.95
N LYS A 113 -1.00 -12.67 -5.45
CA LYS A 113 -1.63 -12.66 -6.75
C LYS A 113 -3.04 -13.20 -6.59
N SER A 114 -4.02 -12.34 -6.89
CA SER A 114 -5.41 -12.79 -7.06
C SER A 114 -5.40 -14.05 -7.92
N LYS A 115 -6.29 -15.01 -7.65
CA LYS A 115 -6.42 -16.24 -8.46
C LYS A 115 -6.39 -15.93 -9.98
N ARG A 116 -7.00 -14.81 -10.35
CA ARG A 116 -7.00 -14.23 -11.69
C ARG A 116 -5.60 -13.88 -12.25
N TYR A 117 -4.71 -13.25 -11.48
CA TYR A 117 -3.36 -12.94 -11.94
C TYR A 117 -2.57 -14.23 -12.20
N LEU A 118 -2.71 -15.24 -11.31
CA LEU A 118 -2.08 -16.55 -11.51
C LEU A 118 -2.63 -17.23 -12.78
N ASP A 119 -3.94 -17.17 -13.00
CA ASP A 119 -4.59 -17.70 -14.20
C ASP A 119 -4.13 -16.96 -15.48
N MET A 120 -3.94 -15.63 -15.42
CA MET A 120 -3.43 -14.81 -16.53
C MET A 120 -1.98 -15.12 -16.85
N MET A 121 -1.13 -15.28 -15.83
CA MET A 121 0.28 -15.65 -15.97
C MET A 121 0.42 -17.05 -16.59
N ALA A 122 -0.38 -18.02 -16.13
CA ALA A 122 -0.39 -19.37 -16.70
C ALA A 122 -0.87 -19.39 -18.17
N ALA A 123 -1.89 -18.60 -18.51
CA ALA A 123 -2.36 -18.46 -19.90
C ALA A 123 -1.29 -17.81 -20.80
N ALA A 124 -0.60 -16.78 -20.31
CA ALA A 124 0.49 -16.13 -21.02
C ALA A 124 1.66 -17.10 -21.27
N GLU A 125 2.11 -17.81 -20.24
CA GLU A 125 3.20 -18.79 -20.35
C GLU A 125 2.88 -19.89 -21.37
N ALA A 126 1.65 -20.42 -21.35
CA ALA A 126 1.20 -21.43 -22.30
C ALA A 126 1.21 -20.91 -23.75
N TYR A 127 0.76 -19.67 -23.96
CA TYR A 127 0.77 -19.02 -25.27
C TYR A 127 2.21 -18.83 -25.80
N TYR A 128 3.11 -18.23 -24.99
CA TYR A 128 4.49 -17.97 -25.41
C TYR A 128 5.30 -19.25 -25.62
N ARG A 129 5.14 -20.26 -24.75
CA ARG A 129 5.81 -21.56 -24.91
C ARG A 129 5.42 -22.21 -26.25
N ARG A 130 4.15 -22.11 -26.65
CA ARG A 130 3.68 -22.65 -27.92
C ARG A 130 4.13 -21.81 -29.12
N LEU A 131 4.12 -20.48 -28.99
CA LEU A 131 4.62 -19.55 -30.03
C LEU A 131 6.08 -19.83 -30.42
N HIS A 132 6.92 -20.20 -29.45
CA HIS A 132 8.33 -20.54 -29.66
C HIS A 132 8.56 -21.97 -30.21
N GLN A 133 7.57 -22.86 -30.16
CA GLN A 133 7.70 -24.26 -30.58
C GLN A 133 7.12 -24.56 -31.97
N VAL A 134 6.36 -23.63 -32.57
CA VAL A 134 5.63 -23.87 -33.82
C VAL A 134 6.36 -23.29 -35.04
N ASN A 135 6.49 -24.10 -36.11
CA ASN A 135 7.01 -23.73 -37.43
C ASN A 135 5.93 -23.46 -38.49
N ASP A 136 4.64 -23.77 -38.25
CA ASP A 136 3.56 -23.60 -39.22
C ASP A 136 2.38 -22.78 -38.68
N GLU A 137 1.83 -21.89 -39.51
CA GLU A 137 0.87 -20.84 -39.15
C GLU A 137 -0.58 -21.30 -38.85
N THR A 138 -0.86 -22.60 -38.79
CA THR A 138 -2.25 -23.12 -38.72
C THR A 138 -2.57 -23.94 -37.48
N ASP A 139 -2.16 -23.50 -36.30
CA ASP A 139 -2.60 -24.09 -35.03
C ASP A 139 -3.88 -23.39 -34.53
N GLN A 140 -5.03 -24.06 -34.66
CA GLN A 140 -6.30 -23.61 -34.04
C GLN A 140 -6.16 -23.43 -32.51
N GLU A 141 -5.25 -24.17 -31.89
CA GLU A 141 -4.92 -24.07 -30.47
C GLU A 141 -4.20 -22.74 -30.12
N LEU A 142 -3.37 -22.20 -31.02
CA LEU A 142 -2.73 -20.89 -30.83
C LEU A 142 -3.77 -19.76 -30.85
N LEU A 143 -4.77 -19.87 -31.73
CA LEU A 143 -5.89 -18.94 -31.79
C LEU A 143 -6.80 -19.00 -30.55
N GLN A 144 -7.02 -20.19 -29.98
CA GLN A 144 -7.77 -20.36 -28.74
C GLN A 144 -7.01 -19.82 -27.52
N LEU A 145 -5.71 -20.11 -27.41
CA LEU A 145 -4.86 -19.57 -26.35
C LEU A 145 -4.77 -18.04 -26.43
N ARG A 146 -4.72 -17.49 -27.66
CA ARG A 146 -4.80 -16.05 -27.92
C ARG A 146 -6.11 -15.44 -27.43
N SER A 147 -7.27 -16.02 -27.81
CA SER A 147 -8.58 -15.51 -27.36
C SER A 147 -8.68 -15.51 -25.83
N ARG A 148 -8.21 -16.58 -25.18
CA ARG A 148 -8.21 -16.72 -23.73
C ARG A 148 -7.30 -15.70 -23.05
N PHE A 149 -6.14 -15.40 -23.63
CA PHE A 149 -5.24 -14.36 -23.12
C PHE A 149 -5.84 -12.96 -23.31
N ASP A 150 -6.39 -12.67 -24.49
CA ASP A 150 -7.01 -11.39 -24.82
C ASP A 150 -8.22 -11.11 -23.90
N GLU A 151 -9.09 -12.09 -23.65
CA GLU A 151 -10.22 -11.96 -22.70
C GLU A 151 -9.80 -11.59 -21.28
N LEU A 152 -8.69 -12.16 -20.80
CA LEU A 152 -8.17 -11.90 -19.45
C LEU A 152 -7.45 -10.55 -19.36
N SER A 153 -6.86 -10.08 -20.46
CA SER A 153 -6.01 -8.89 -20.56
C SER A 153 -6.79 -7.60 -20.84
N ILE A 154 -7.84 -7.62 -21.67
CA ILE A 154 -8.56 -6.42 -22.14
C ILE A 154 -9.12 -5.52 -21.02
N PRO A 155 -9.58 -6.01 -19.85
CA PRO A 155 -10.26 -5.12 -18.90
C PRO A 155 -9.37 -4.19 -18.05
N PHE A 156 -8.05 -4.44 -17.89
CA PHE A 156 -7.20 -3.67 -16.95
C PHE A 156 -5.73 -3.55 -17.38
N SER A 157 -5.49 -3.02 -18.58
CA SER A 157 -4.15 -2.52 -18.95
C SER A 157 -3.87 -1.20 -18.21
N ASP A 158 -3.70 -1.25 -16.88
CA ASP A 158 -3.40 -0.06 -16.07
C ASP A 158 -1.92 0.38 -16.17
N ASP A 159 -1.07 -0.43 -16.81
CA ASP A 159 0.28 -0.04 -17.23
C ASP A 159 0.36 0.09 -18.77
N PRO A 160 0.23 1.31 -19.32
CA PRO A 160 0.28 1.55 -20.76
C PRO A 160 1.65 1.24 -21.38
N ALA A 161 2.74 1.25 -20.60
CA ALA A 161 4.08 0.93 -21.09
C ALA A 161 4.26 -0.58 -21.25
N PHE A 162 3.79 -1.37 -20.28
CA PHE A 162 3.82 -2.83 -20.36
C PHE A 162 2.96 -3.36 -21.51
N ALA A 163 1.77 -2.79 -21.72
CA ALA A 163 0.91 -3.14 -22.85
C ALA A 163 1.52 -2.75 -24.22
N ALA A 164 2.26 -1.64 -24.29
CA ALA A 164 2.99 -1.23 -25.48
C ALA A 164 4.17 -2.16 -25.76
N GLN A 165 4.92 -2.57 -24.73
CA GLN A 165 6.03 -3.52 -24.85
C GLN A 165 5.55 -4.91 -25.29
N LEU A 166 4.47 -5.42 -24.69
CA LEU A 166 3.86 -6.69 -25.10
C LEU A 166 3.39 -6.67 -26.55
N LYS A 167 2.80 -5.55 -27.01
CA LYS A 167 2.45 -5.35 -28.42
C LYS A 167 3.69 -5.34 -29.32
N PHE A 168 4.75 -4.66 -28.90
CA PHE A 168 5.99 -4.54 -29.66
C PHE A 168 6.74 -5.89 -29.79
N GLU A 169 6.87 -6.64 -28.70
CA GLU A 169 7.50 -7.97 -28.70
C GLU A 169 6.68 -8.97 -29.54
N ARG A 170 5.35 -8.89 -29.47
CA ARG A 170 4.45 -9.66 -30.34
C ARG A 170 4.66 -9.36 -31.82
N ASP A 171 4.69 -8.07 -32.19
CA ASP A 171 4.77 -7.66 -33.60
C ASP A 171 6.17 -7.93 -34.19
N SER A 172 7.22 -7.85 -33.36
CA SER A 172 8.61 -8.15 -33.78
C SER A 172 8.85 -9.65 -33.98
N VAL A 173 8.32 -10.53 -33.13
CA VAL A 173 8.44 -12.00 -33.30
C VAL A 173 7.69 -12.46 -34.56
N LEU A 174 6.53 -11.87 -34.86
CA LEU A 174 5.77 -12.14 -36.09
C LEU A 174 6.47 -11.57 -37.35
N ALA A 175 7.06 -10.38 -37.26
CA ALA A 175 7.79 -9.77 -38.37
C ALA A 175 9.09 -10.52 -38.70
N THR A 176 9.73 -11.16 -37.72
CA THR A 176 10.96 -11.94 -37.92
C THR A 176 10.68 -13.30 -38.57
N LYS A 177 9.46 -13.86 -38.39
CA LYS A 177 9.02 -15.12 -39.04
C LYS A 177 8.47 -14.94 -40.47
N ASN A 178 8.15 -13.71 -40.87
CA ASN A 178 7.64 -13.37 -42.22
C ASN A 178 8.75 -12.98 -43.23
N LYS A 179 10.02 -13.24 -42.92
CA LYS A 179 11.18 -13.10 -43.81
C LYS A 179 11.80 -14.47 -44.07
#